data_AF-A0A8H6MVL5-F1
#
_entry.id   AF-A0A8H6MVL5-F1
#
_cell.length_a   1.000
_cell.length_b   1.000
_cell.length_c   1.000
_cell.angle_alpha   90.00
_cell.angle_beta   90.00
_cell.angle_gamma   90.00
#
_symmetry.space_group_name_H-M   'P 1'
#
loop_
_entity.id
_entity.type
_entity.pdbx_description
1 polymer ?
#
loop_
_entity_poly.entity_id
_entity_poly.type
_entity_poly.pdbx_seq_one_letter_code
_entity_poly.pdbx_strand_id
1 'polypeptide(L)'
;MSWTFLSAIFLPTLVVFLTLCFRSKPSSVASSVGDDIRRNKDIANFTAFHAKSLRDRLCLRAGPNFRLTTAFGIRNSFTTTDDAEHLEFLRRAVQVIKSADGAAWRRVWTLANGTMDYLAPRDHGRRLNIERIARVLCFDAVLELLFPQTRVRPLDVGSADRATKLVNVLWLESKRDPAGIEASTARAYALESLYEAMRGLVSEPEEEALGLIMPAYETLWRVVLLTYVHVAFRHVDLETRDLVREVVDVVSRNGGCRGARSELHLNVDNFAREALRLYPPTKRIYRASDTLKVAADVESLHHDERIWGTDAFEFRPGRFAALTQDQCDAYMPFGVGKNACPAANGFGNRAIASLVALLLSRLGSRESGARVCFGASGLDRDTKVPLPTGRDDMDGWVMSLGGMDDVEPRMEWKKV
;
A
#
# COMPACT_ATOMS: atom_id res chain seq x y z
N MET A 1 -3.65 27.52 -70.47
CA MET A 1 -2.17 27.70 -70.49
C MET A 1 -1.64 27.48 -69.08
N SER A 2 -0.69 26.53 -68.94
CA SER A 2 0.36 26.34 -67.90
C SER A 2 0.00 26.58 -66.41
N TRP A 3 -0.04 25.61 -65.49
CA TRP A 3 1.04 24.76 -64.89
C TRP A 3 2.28 25.53 -64.40
N THR A 4 2.53 25.52 -63.08
CA THR A 4 3.73 25.02 -62.32
C THR A 4 3.74 25.60 -60.89
N PHE A 5 3.50 24.81 -59.83
CA PHE A 5 4.46 24.06 -58.97
C PHE A 5 5.25 24.90 -57.94
N LEU A 6 4.96 24.66 -56.65
CA LEU A 6 5.89 24.62 -55.48
C LEU A 6 5.05 24.18 -54.26
N SER A 7 4.78 22.88 -54.10
CA SER A 7 5.59 21.89 -53.38
C SER A 7 5.48 21.98 -51.85
N ALA A 8 4.63 21.09 -51.34
CA ALA A 8 4.62 20.47 -50.02
C ALA A 8 5.98 20.42 -49.30
N ILE A 9 6.11 21.21 -48.22
CA ILE A 9 7.07 20.95 -47.13
C ILE A 9 6.39 21.36 -45.81
N PHE A 10 5.43 20.56 -45.34
CA PHE A 10 4.91 20.68 -43.97
C PHE A 10 4.53 19.33 -43.36
N LEU A 11 5.22 18.27 -43.80
CA LEU A 11 5.04 16.92 -43.24
C LEU A 11 6.34 16.08 -43.14
N PRO A 12 7.43 16.58 -42.50
CA PRO A 12 8.40 15.65 -41.90
C PRO A 12 8.56 15.77 -40.39
N THR A 13 8.05 16.80 -39.72
CA THR A 13 8.25 16.98 -38.27
C THR A 13 7.29 16.15 -37.40
N LEU A 14 6.09 15.84 -37.90
CA LEU A 14 5.11 15.02 -37.15
C LEU A 14 5.39 13.52 -37.24
N VAL A 15 5.98 13.05 -38.35
CA VAL A 15 6.33 11.63 -38.53
C VAL A 15 7.58 11.26 -37.73
N VAL A 16 8.58 12.15 -37.64
CA VAL A 16 9.78 11.89 -36.83
C VAL A 16 9.45 11.81 -35.33
N PHE A 17 8.48 12.60 -34.84
CA PHE A 17 8.04 12.54 -33.43
C PHE A 17 7.25 11.26 -33.11
N LEU A 18 6.44 10.76 -34.05
CA LEU A 18 5.71 9.50 -33.88
C LEU A 18 6.59 8.25 -34.05
N THR A 19 7.67 8.31 -34.84
CA THR A 19 8.67 7.21 -34.91
C THR A 19 9.65 7.18 -33.74
N LEU A 20 9.82 8.27 -33.00
CA LEU A 20 10.60 8.28 -31.75
C LEU A 20 9.78 7.78 -30.54
N CYS A 21 8.45 7.88 -30.59
CA CYS A 21 7.55 7.31 -29.58
C CYS A 21 7.19 5.83 -29.84
N PHE A 22 7.44 5.31 -31.05
CA PHE A 22 7.31 3.89 -31.38
C PHE A 22 8.61 3.34 -31.98
N ARG A 23 9.74 3.54 -31.29
CA ARG A 23 10.83 2.57 -31.41
C ARG A 23 10.32 1.25 -30.85
N SER A 24 9.82 0.41 -31.75
CA SER A 24 9.73 -1.04 -31.57
C SER A 24 10.96 -1.48 -30.78
N LYS A 25 10.73 -2.08 -29.60
CA LYS A 25 11.78 -2.72 -28.81
C LYS A 25 12.71 -3.43 -29.79
N PRO A 26 14.01 -3.11 -29.85
CA PRO A 26 14.93 -3.99 -30.57
C PRO A 26 14.68 -5.38 -30.01
N SER A 27 14.57 -6.38 -30.89
CA SER A 27 14.36 -7.80 -30.55
C SER A 27 15.29 -8.18 -29.40
N SER A 28 14.79 -8.06 -28.19
CA SER A 28 15.61 -8.15 -26.99
C SER A 28 15.78 -9.62 -26.75
N VAL A 29 17.03 -10.09 -26.78
CA VAL A 29 17.42 -11.26 -26.00
C VAL A 29 16.71 -11.13 -24.65
N ALA A 30 15.85 -12.10 -24.31
CA ALA A 30 15.08 -12.04 -23.07
C ALA A 30 16.07 -11.81 -21.92
N SER A 31 15.90 -10.71 -21.18
CA SER A 31 16.80 -10.41 -20.05
C SER A 31 16.75 -11.56 -19.06
N SER A 32 17.91 -11.94 -18.53
CA SER A 32 17.96 -12.99 -17.52
C SER A 32 17.28 -12.51 -16.24
N VAL A 33 16.73 -13.44 -15.45
CA VAL A 33 16.15 -13.15 -14.13
C VAL A 33 17.14 -12.36 -13.25
N GLY A 34 18.41 -12.77 -13.25
CA GLY A 34 19.45 -12.10 -12.49
C GLY A 34 19.71 -10.66 -12.92
N ASP A 35 19.58 -10.35 -14.22
CA ASP A 35 19.76 -8.98 -14.73
C ASP A 35 18.56 -8.09 -14.40
N ASP A 36 17.34 -8.63 -14.45
CA ASP A 36 16.13 -7.92 -14.03
C ASP A 36 16.19 -7.59 -12.54
N ILE A 37 16.59 -8.56 -11.70
CA ILE A 37 16.79 -8.36 -10.25
C ILE A 37 17.85 -7.28 -10.01
N ARG A 38 19.04 -7.41 -10.61
CA ARG A 38 20.13 -6.42 -10.46
C ARG A 38 19.69 -5.02 -10.84
N ARG A 39 19.11 -4.85 -12.03
CA ARG A 39 18.67 -3.55 -12.54
C ARG A 39 17.71 -2.87 -11.57
N ASN A 40 16.72 -3.59 -11.07
CA ASN A 40 15.74 -3.03 -10.15
C ASN A 40 16.35 -2.72 -8.77
N LYS A 41 17.25 -3.57 -8.26
CA LYS A 41 18.00 -3.28 -7.01
C LYS A 41 18.88 -2.04 -7.17
N ASP A 42 19.55 -1.88 -8.31
CA ASP A 42 20.42 -0.74 -8.61
C ASP A 42 19.66 0.58 -8.72
N ILE A 43 18.43 0.56 -9.24
CA ILE A 43 17.55 1.74 -9.22
C ILE A 43 17.11 2.02 -7.78
N ALA A 44 16.66 1.00 -7.04
CA ALA A 44 16.13 1.17 -5.69
C ALA A 44 17.20 1.66 -4.69
N ASN A 45 18.43 1.16 -4.78
CA ASN A 45 19.57 1.51 -3.92
C ASN A 45 20.41 2.71 -4.43
N PHE A 46 19.99 3.38 -5.51
CA PHE A 46 20.65 4.53 -6.14
C PHE A 46 21.97 4.23 -6.90
N THR A 47 22.42 2.98 -6.98
CA THR A 47 23.63 2.58 -7.72
C THR A 47 23.54 2.91 -9.22
N ALA A 48 22.35 2.81 -9.82
CA ALA A 48 22.12 3.14 -11.23
C ALA A 48 22.46 4.60 -11.59
N PHE A 49 22.56 5.48 -10.60
CA PHE A 49 22.90 6.90 -10.75
C PHE A 49 24.28 7.24 -10.18
N HIS A 50 25.04 6.25 -9.71
CA HIS A 50 26.32 6.43 -9.03
C HIS A 50 26.27 7.46 -7.88
N ALA A 51 25.14 7.54 -7.17
CA ALA A 51 24.93 8.49 -6.09
C ALA A 51 25.88 8.20 -4.91
N LYS A 52 26.77 9.14 -4.56
CA LYS A 52 27.82 8.94 -3.55
C LYS A 52 27.42 9.54 -2.20
N SER A 53 26.77 10.70 -2.22
CA SER A 53 26.41 11.45 -1.01
C SER A 53 24.96 11.18 -0.56
N LEU A 54 24.63 11.59 0.67
CA LEU A 54 23.23 11.61 1.11
C LEU A 54 22.42 12.58 0.26
N ARG A 55 22.93 13.80 0.07
CA ARG A 55 22.33 14.83 -0.76
C ARG A 55 21.97 14.34 -2.17
N ASP A 56 22.88 13.62 -2.84
CA ASP A 56 22.62 13.05 -4.18
C ASP A 56 21.37 12.15 -4.16
N ARG A 57 21.28 11.27 -3.16
CA ARG A 57 20.15 10.34 -3.01
C ARG A 57 18.84 11.08 -2.69
N LEU A 58 18.91 12.16 -1.91
CA LEU A 58 17.74 12.97 -1.62
C LEU A 58 17.24 13.70 -2.87
N CYS A 59 18.12 14.32 -3.66
CA CYS A 59 17.77 14.94 -4.94
C CYS A 59 17.09 13.94 -5.89
N LEU A 60 17.67 12.74 -6.06
CA LEU A 60 17.13 11.70 -6.94
C LEU A 60 15.74 11.19 -6.52
N ARG A 61 15.38 11.34 -5.24
CA ARG A 61 14.10 10.91 -4.67
C ARG A 61 13.06 12.03 -4.60
N ALA A 62 13.48 13.24 -4.29
CA ALA A 62 12.63 14.40 -4.11
C ALA A 62 11.89 14.78 -5.40
N GLY A 63 12.58 14.79 -6.54
CA GLY A 63 11.99 15.17 -7.83
C GLY A 63 10.69 14.40 -8.16
N PRO A 64 10.69 13.06 -8.20
CA PRO A 64 9.47 12.27 -8.44
C PRO A 64 8.37 12.43 -7.38
N ASN A 65 8.71 12.90 -6.18
CA ASN A 65 7.79 13.06 -5.06
C ASN A 65 7.37 14.51 -4.81
N PHE A 66 7.89 15.49 -5.57
CA PHE A 66 7.59 16.91 -5.39
C PHE A 66 6.08 17.21 -5.40
N ARG A 67 5.31 16.47 -6.21
CA ARG A 67 3.84 16.53 -6.23
C ARG A 67 3.18 16.35 -4.85
N LEU A 68 3.83 15.66 -3.91
CA LEU A 68 3.31 15.46 -2.55
C LEU A 68 3.44 16.74 -1.72
N THR A 69 4.51 17.51 -1.92
CA THR A 69 4.63 18.84 -1.31
C THR A 69 3.58 19.78 -1.90
N THR A 70 3.36 19.75 -3.21
CA THR A 70 2.30 20.55 -3.84
C THR A 70 0.90 20.18 -3.36
N ALA A 71 0.62 18.89 -3.16
CA ALA A 71 -0.72 18.42 -2.81
C ALA A 71 -1.03 18.45 -1.32
N PHE A 72 -0.03 18.29 -0.46
CA PHE A 72 -0.23 18.11 0.98
C PHE A 72 0.58 19.08 1.85
N GLY A 73 1.45 19.91 1.29
CA GLY A 73 2.39 20.72 2.07
C GLY A 73 3.49 19.92 2.78
N ILE A 74 3.50 18.58 2.67
CA ILE A 74 4.39 17.75 3.50
C ILE A 74 5.87 17.87 3.12
N ARG A 75 6.70 17.96 4.17
CA ARG A 75 8.15 17.93 4.11
C ARG A 75 8.67 16.73 4.88
N ASN A 76 9.19 15.72 4.18
CA ASN A 76 9.69 14.50 4.79
C ASN A 76 10.84 13.89 3.97
N SER A 77 11.32 12.71 4.38
CA SER A 77 12.41 11.98 3.71
C SER A 77 12.17 11.61 2.24
N PHE A 78 10.94 11.76 1.73
CA PHE A 78 10.61 11.51 0.32
C PHE A 78 10.62 12.78 -0.52
N THR A 79 10.33 13.95 0.09
CA THR A 79 10.14 15.22 -0.61
C THR A 79 11.29 16.20 -0.41
N THR A 80 12.06 16.09 0.68
CA THR A 80 13.16 17.00 0.97
C THR A 80 14.43 16.66 0.19
N THR A 81 15.19 17.69 -0.14
CA THR A 81 16.60 17.55 -0.54
C THR A 81 17.55 17.83 0.63
N ASP A 82 17.05 18.39 1.73
CA ASP A 82 17.85 18.82 2.87
C ASP A 82 18.25 17.65 3.79
N ASP A 83 19.54 17.60 4.13
CA ASP A 83 20.12 16.52 4.92
C ASP A 83 19.62 16.57 6.38
N ALA A 84 19.47 17.76 6.96
CA ALA A 84 19.02 17.91 8.35
C ALA A 84 17.55 17.50 8.51
N GLU A 85 16.67 17.93 7.58
CA GLU A 85 15.27 17.53 7.56
C GLU A 85 15.09 16.02 7.35
N HIS A 86 15.90 15.42 6.46
CA HIS A 86 15.89 13.97 6.28
C HIS A 86 16.27 13.24 7.57
N LEU A 87 17.36 13.66 8.22
CA LEU A 87 17.85 13.04 9.45
C LEU A 87 16.88 13.21 10.61
N GLU A 88 16.22 14.37 10.72
CA GLU A 88 15.15 14.63 11.70
C GLU A 88 13.98 13.67 11.52
N PHE A 89 13.45 13.60 10.30
CA PHE A 89 12.36 12.68 9.98
C PHE A 89 12.75 11.23 10.27
N LEU A 90 13.93 10.80 9.82
CA LEU A 90 14.39 9.42 9.99
C LEU A 90 14.53 9.08 11.47
N ARG A 91 15.06 10.01 12.28
CA ARG A 91 15.19 9.82 13.73
C ARG A 91 13.83 9.66 14.39
N ARG A 92 12.85 10.53 14.08
CA ARG A 92 11.47 10.44 14.58
C ARG A 92 10.84 9.08 14.21
N ALA A 93 10.94 8.69 12.94
CA ALA A 93 10.38 7.41 12.46
C ALA A 93 11.02 6.19 13.14
N VAL A 94 12.36 6.17 13.27
CA VAL A 94 13.09 5.08 13.93
C VAL A 94 12.78 5.03 15.43
N GLN A 95 12.68 6.19 16.09
CA GLN A 95 12.35 6.27 17.51
C GLN A 95 10.98 5.65 17.79
N VAL A 96 9.97 6.00 17.00
CA VAL A 96 8.63 5.41 17.11
C VAL A 96 8.67 3.89 17.01
N ILE A 97 9.36 3.36 16.00
CA ILE A 97 9.47 1.91 15.77
C ILE A 97 10.15 1.22 16.93
N LYS A 98 11.21 1.82 17.48
CA LYS A 98 11.94 1.29 18.64
C LYS A 98 11.15 1.37 19.94
N SER A 99 10.31 2.40 20.12
CA SER A 99 9.50 2.58 21.32
C SER A 99 8.22 1.73 21.36
N ALA A 100 7.82 1.12 20.23
CA ALA A 100 6.60 0.32 20.13
C ALA A 100 6.77 -1.08 20.75
N ASP A 101 6.74 -1.13 22.08
CA ASP A 101 6.83 -2.33 22.90
C ASP A 101 5.53 -3.18 22.90
N GLY A 102 5.55 -4.32 23.60
CA GLY A 102 4.38 -5.19 23.71
C GLY A 102 3.13 -4.54 24.30
N ALA A 103 3.28 -3.48 25.12
CA ALA A 103 2.16 -2.73 25.67
C ALA A 103 1.55 -1.81 24.61
N ALA A 104 2.36 -1.15 23.79
CA ALA A 104 1.90 -0.39 22.64
C ALA A 104 1.07 -1.25 21.68
N TRP A 105 1.55 -2.45 21.34
CA TRP A 105 0.79 -3.37 20.48
C TRP A 105 -0.49 -3.89 21.12
N ARG A 106 -0.54 -4.05 22.45
CA ARG A 106 -1.80 -4.32 23.16
C ARG A 106 -2.80 -3.20 22.98
N ARG A 107 -2.35 -1.95 23.14
CA ARG A 107 -3.21 -0.78 22.97
C ARG A 107 -3.74 -0.68 21.55
N VAL A 108 -2.89 -0.88 20.54
CA VAL A 108 -3.30 -0.96 19.14
C VAL A 108 -4.42 -1.99 18.95
N TRP A 109 -4.25 -3.22 19.47
CA TRP A 109 -5.27 -4.26 19.36
C TRP A 109 -6.58 -3.90 20.07
N THR A 110 -6.51 -3.37 21.29
CA THR A 110 -7.69 -2.97 22.07
C THR A 110 -8.45 -1.84 21.37
N LEU A 111 -7.74 -0.81 20.91
CA LEU A 111 -8.31 0.32 20.18
C LEU A 111 -8.96 -0.12 18.88
N ALA A 112 -8.25 -0.93 18.10
CA ALA A 112 -8.75 -1.46 16.84
C ALA A 112 -10.05 -2.28 17.05
N ASN A 113 -10.15 -3.06 18.14
CA ASN A 113 -11.41 -3.74 18.49
C ASN A 113 -12.55 -2.77 18.81
N GLY A 114 -12.27 -1.71 19.59
CA GLY A 114 -13.26 -0.67 19.89
C GLY A 114 -13.71 0.07 18.63
N THR A 115 -12.77 0.42 17.73
CA THR A 115 -13.09 1.06 16.44
C THR A 115 -13.95 0.12 15.57
N MET A 116 -13.72 -1.21 15.61
CA MET A 116 -14.57 -2.17 14.91
C MET A 116 -16.01 -2.22 15.44
N ASP A 117 -16.25 -1.93 16.72
CA ASP A 117 -17.62 -1.87 17.26
C ASP A 117 -18.44 -0.74 16.61
N TYR A 118 -17.79 0.37 16.24
CA TYR A 118 -18.43 1.47 15.50
C TYR A 118 -18.52 1.22 13.99
N LEU A 119 -17.48 0.62 13.40
CA LEU A 119 -17.39 0.44 11.95
C LEU A 119 -18.23 -0.73 11.43
N ALA A 120 -18.35 -1.78 12.23
CA ALA A 120 -19.07 -3.00 11.91
C ALA A 120 -19.85 -3.48 13.14
N PRO A 121 -20.92 -2.76 13.55
CA PRO A 121 -21.80 -3.23 14.61
C PRO A 121 -22.41 -4.58 14.21
N ARG A 122 -22.71 -5.43 15.18
CA ARG A 122 -23.14 -6.84 15.00
C ARG A 122 -24.57 -7.01 14.43
N ASP A 123 -25.03 -6.06 13.63
CA ASP A 123 -26.35 -6.07 13.03
C ASP A 123 -26.36 -6.91 11.75
N HIS A 124 -27.11 -8.00 11.75
CA HIS A 124 -27.19 -8.95 10.65
C HIS A 124 -27.94 -8.30 9.47
N GLY A 125 -27.39 -8.42 8.25
CA GLY A 125 -27.98 -7.86 7.02
C GLY A 125 -27.44 -6.48 6.61
N ARG A 126 -26.61 -5.83 7.44
CA ARG A 126 -25.99 -4.55 7.05
C ARG A 126 -24.89 -4.77 6.01
N ARG A 127 -24.96 -3.98 4.93
CA ARG A 127 -23.90 -3.86 3.93
C ARG A 127 -22.77 -2.99 4.49
N LEU A 128 -21.55 -3.55 4.53
CA LEU A 128 -20.37 -2.91 5.07
C LEU A 128 -19.42 -2.50 3.93
N ASN A 129 -18.94 -1.26 3.94
CA ASN A 129 -17.89 -0.82 3.03
C ASN A 129 -16.52 -1.26 3.63
N ILE A 130 -15.91 -2.28 3.03
CA ILE A 130 -14.69 -2.92 3.56
C ILE A 130 -13.48 -1.99 3.43
N GLU A 131 -13.47 -1.17 2.37
CA GLU A 131 -12.42 -0.18 2.13
C GLU A 131 -12.41 0.88 3.24
N ARG A 132 -13.58 1.41 3.60
CA ARG A 132 -13.75 2.32 4.74
C ARG A 132 -13.28 1.69 6.03
N ILE A 133 -13.62 0.42 6.27
CA ILE A 133 -13.21 -0.29 7.48
C ILE A 133 -11.68 -0.37 7.54
N ALA A 134 -11.03 -0.87 6.49
CA ALA A 134 -9.58 -1.01 6.46
C ALA A 134 -8.87 0.33 6.59
N ARG A 135 -9.34 1.38 5.89
CA ARG A 135 -8.79 2.73 5.99
C ARG A 135 -8.85 3.26 7.41
N VAL A 136 -10.02 3.28 8.04
CA VAL A 136 -10.16 3.87 9.38
C VAL A 136 -9.41 3.05 10.43
N LEU A 137 -9.48 1.72 10.35
CA LEU A 137 -8.81 0.82 11.29
C LEU A 137 -7.29 0.95 11.24
N CYS A 138 -6.71 1.00 10.04
CA CYS A 138 -5.27 1.18 9.88
C CYS A 138 -4.84 2.59 10.29
N PHE A 139 -5.68 3.60 10.06
CA PHE A 139 -5.39 4.97 10.50
C PHE A 139 -5.35 5.08 12.02
N ASP A 140 -6.31 4.47 12.72
CA ASP A 140 -6.33 4.41 14.19
C ASP A 140 -5.08 3.73 14.77
N ALA A 141 -4.68 2.60 14.19
CA ALA A 141 -3.45 1.93 14.58
C ALA A 141 -2.19 2.79 14.35
N VAL A 142 -2.13 3.51 13.22
CA VAL A 142 -1.02 4.42 12.91
C VAL A 142 -0.99 5.60 13.89
N LEU A 143 -2.14 6.18 14.24
CA LEU A 143 -2.21 7.25 15.24
C LEU A 143 -1.69 6.77 16.61
N GLU A 144 -2.08 5.58 17.06
CA GLU A 144 -1.59 5.03 18.33
C GLU A 144 -0.07 4.79 18.31
N LEU A 145 0.46 4.30 17.20
CA LEU A 145 1.88 3.97 17.09
C LEU A 145 2.74 5.22 16.95
N LEU A 146 2.35 6.17 16.09
CA LEU A 146 3.13 7.37 15.80
C LEU A 146 2.95 8.48 16.84
N PHE A 147 1.75 8.62 17.41
CA PHE A 147 1.36 9.75 18.25
C PHE A 147 0.71 9.30 19.57
N PRO A 148 1.28 8.33 20.33
CA PRO A 148 0.63 7.79 21.52
C PRO A 148 0.29 8.87 22.56
N GLN A 149 1.07 9.96 22.64
CA GLN A 149 0.87 11.03 23.61
C GLN A 149 0.00 12.18 23.09
N THR A 150 0.03 12.45 21.79
CA THR A 150 -0.61 13.64 21.18
C THR A 150 -1.88 13.32 20.41
N ARG A 151 -2.23 12.04 20.20
CA ARG A 151 -3.50 11.67 19.57
C ARG A 151 -4.69 11.97 20.48
N VAL A 152 -5.79 12.39 19.86
CA VAL A 152 -7.07 12.62 20.53
C VAL A 152 -7.76 11.28 20.83
N ARG A 153 -8.40 11.17 22.01
CA ARG A 153 -9.13 9.98 22.47
C ARG A 153 -10.47 10.38 23.11
N PRO A 154 -11.58 9.65 22.85
CA PRO A 154 -11.69 8.52 21.92
C PRO A 154 -11.54 8.96 20.46
N LEU A 155 -11.31 8.00 19.54
CA LEU A 155 -11.20 8.31 18.12
C LEU A 155 -12.54 8.83 17.57
N ASP A 156 -12.54 10.02 16.99
CA ASP A 156 -13.65 10.44 16.12
C ASP A 156 -13.56 9.71 14.77
N VAL A 157 -14.35 8.63 14.64
CA VAL A 157 -14.44 7.82 13.42
C VAL A 157 -14.90 8.65 12.21
N GLY A 158 -15.70 9.70 12.42
CA GLY A 158 -16.13 10.59 11.36
C GLY A 158 -14.96 11.40 10.79
N SER A 159 -14.16 12.02 11.65
CA SER A 159 -12.96 12.74 11.24
C SER A 159 -11.92 11.80 10.64
N ALA A 160 -11.71 10.61 11.19
CA ALA A 160 -10.79 9.62 10.62
C ALA A 160 -11.22 9.17 9.21
N ASP A 161 -12.51 8.90 8.97
CA ASP A 161 -13.01 8.54 7.64
C ASP A 161 -12.87 9.70 6.66
N ARG A 162 -13.16 10.94 7.09
CA ARG A 162 -12.95 12.14 6.26
C ARG A 162 -11.48 12.34 5.89
N ALA A 163 -10.58 12.33 6.88
CA ALA A 163 -9.16 12.51 6.68
C ALA A 163 -8.60 11.48 5.68
N THR A 164 -8.90 10.20 5.92
CA THR A 164 -8.41 9.12 5.06
C THR A 164 -8.98 9.13 3.64
N LYS A 165 -10.24 9.57 3.45
CA LYS A 165 -10.80 9.82 2.11
C LYS A 165 -10.09 10.97 1.39
N LEU A 166 -9.93 12.11 2.07
CA LEU A 166 -9.28 13.29 1.50
C LEU A 166 -7.82 13.03 1.15
N VAL A 167 -7.13 12.22 1.96
CA VAL A 167 -5.78 11.74 1.63
C VAL A 167 -5.77 11.00 0.28
N ASN A 168 -6.70 10.07 0.04
CA ASN A 168 -6.75 9.35 -1.22
C ASN A 168 -7.10 10.27 -2.40
N VAL A 169 -8.04 11.20 -2.22
CA VAL A 169 -8.45 12.21 -3.22
C VAL A 169 -7.25 13.05 -3.64
N LEU A 170 -6.58 13.71 -2.68
CA LEU A 170 -5.41 14.55 -2.93
C LEU A 170 -4.26 13.74 -3.54
N TRP A 171 -4.10 12.47 -3.15
CA TRP A 171 -3.08 11.61 -3.74
C TRP A 171 -3.34 11.33 -5.21
N LEU A 172 -4.58 10.95 -5.57
CA LEU A 172 -4.97 10.69 -6.95
C LEU A 172 -4.83 11.94 -7.81
N GLU A 173 -5.27 13.08 -7.29
CA GLU A 173 -5.16 14.37 -7.95
C GLU A 173 -3.70 14.76 -8.21
N SER A 174 -2.81 14.59 -7.23
CA SER A 174 -1.38 14.90 -7.38
C SER A 174 -0.67 14.10 -8.48
N LYS A 175 -1.25 12.97 -8.92
CA LYS A 175 -0.72 12.22 -10.06
C LYS A 175 -1.21 12.77 -11.39
N ARG A 176 -2.42 13.32 -11.44
CA ARG A 176 -3.05 13.90 -12.64
C ARG A 176 -2.49 15.27 -12.94
N ASP A 177 -2.33 16.09 -11.91
CA ASP A 177 -1.76 17.44 -11.97
C ASP A 177 -0.58 17.59 -10.98
N PRO A 178 0.62 17.07 -11.32
CA PRO A 178 1.77 17.08 -10.42
C PRO A 178 2.31 18.47 -10.10
N ALA A 179 2.15 19.42 -11.02
CA ALA A 179 2.61 20.80 -10.87
C ALA A 179 1.58 21.70 -10.17
N GLY A 180 0.34 21.23 -10.06
CA GLY A 180 -0.73 21.90 -9.37
C GLY A 180 -1.37 23.06 -10.16
N ILE A 181 -1.24 23.07 -11.48
CA ILE A 181 -1.59 24.17 -12.36
C ILE A 181 -3.11 24.28 -12.59
N GLU A 182 -3.83 23.15 -12.62
CA GLU A 182 -5.22 23.11 -13.10
C GLU A 182 -6.27 23.14 -11.99
N ALA A 183 -5.94 22.74 -10.76
CA ALA A 183 -6.92 22.51 -9.69
C ALA A 183 -6.61 23.21 -8.36
N SER A 184 -6.05 24.43 -8.38
CA SER A 184 -5.57 25.11 -7.17
C SER A 184 -6.67 25.34 -6.10
N THR A 185 -7.87 25.77 -6.47
CA THR A 185 -8.94 26.08 -5.50
C THR A 185 -9.58 24.84 -4.88
N ALA A 186 -9.96 23.84 -5.70
CA ALA A 186 -10.57 22.60 -5.19
C ALA A 186 -9.60 21.82 -4.31
N ARG A 187 -8.32 21.78 -4.70
CA ARG A 187 -7.24 21.19 -3.89
C ARG A 187 -7.04 21.92 -2.59
N ALA A 188 -6.98 23.26 -2.60
CA ALA A 188 -6.83 24.04 -1.39
C ALA A 188 -7.99 23.78 -0.40
N TYR A 189 -9.22 23.68 -0.90
CA TYR A 189 -10.38 23.33 -0.06
C TYR A 189 -10.28 21.90 0.50
N ALA A 190 -9.88 20.93 -0.32
CA ALA A 190 -9.68 19.55 0.13
C ALA A 190 -8.55 19.43 1.16
N LEU A 191 -7.48 20.19 1.01
CA LEU A 191 -6.36 20.25 1.94
C LEU A 191 -6.77 20.89 3.28
N GLU A 192 -7.48 22.02 3.26
CA GLU A 192 -7.99 22.64 4.50
C GLU A 192 -8.98 21.71 5.21
N SER A 193 -9.86 21.04 4.44
CA SER A 193 -10.79 20.05 5.01
C SER A 193 -10.05 18.85 5.63
N LEU A 194 -8.91 18.46 5.07
CA LEU A 194 -8.05 17.43 5.63
C LEU A 194 -7.40 17.92 6.92
N TYR A 195 -6.88 19.15 6.94
CA TYR A 195 -6.28 19.75 8.13
C TYR A 195 -7.29 19.88 9.27
N GLU A 196 -8.51 20.33 8.98
CA GLU A 196 -9.58 20.40 9.96
C GLU A 196 -9.92 19.02 10.55
N ALA A 197 -9.99 17.98 9.72
CA ALA A 197 -10.17 16.62 10.21
C ALA A 197 -8.97 16.15 11.07
N MET A 198 -7.74 16.54 10.71
CA MET A 198 -6.52 16.20 11.44
C MET A 198 -6.46 16.85 12.83
N ARG A 199 -6.91 18.11 12.98
CA ARG A 199 -6.99 18.81 14.28
C ARG A 199 -7.83 18.06 15.30
N GLY A 200 -8.87 17.37 14.84
CA GLY A 200 -9.71 16.50 15.68
C GLY A 200 -9.08 15.15 16.06
N LEU A 201 -7.92 14.80 15.50
CA LEU A 201 -7.31 13.46 15.61
C LEU A 201 -5.94 13.47 16.29
N VAL A 202 -5.16 14.55 16.14
CA VAL A 202 -3.83 14.69 16.74
C VAL A 202 -3.52 16.17 17.02
N SER A 203 -2.84 16.44 18.13
CA SER A 203 -2.48 17.80 18.55
C SER A 203 -1.19 18.35 17.91
N GLU A 204 -0.48 17.55 17.12
CA GLU A 204 0.69 18.02 16.36
C GLU A 204 0.26 18.87 15.16
N PRO A 205 1.12 19.78 14.67
CA PRO A 205 0.87 20.51 13.44
C PRO A 205 0.55 19.54 12.28
N GLU A 206 -0.45 19.89 11.49
CA GLU A 206 -1.07 18.98 10.51
C GLU A 206 -0.07 18.53 9.45
N GLU A 207 0.78 19.44 8.99
CA GLU A 207 1.85 19.16 8.01
C GLU A 207 2.89 18.17 8.55
N GLU A 208 3.29 18.33 9.82
CA GLU A 208 4.24 17.44 10.47
C GLU A 208 3.63 16.06 10.72
N ALA A 209 2.40 16.03 11.23
CA ALA A 209 1.66 14.81 11.48
C ALA A 209 1.44 14.04 10.17
N LEU A 210 0.93 14.69 9.13
CA LEU A 210 0.75 14.09 7.80
C LEU A 210 2.08 13.65 7.21
N GLY A 211 3.16 14.41 7.41
CA GLY A 211 4.51 14.05 6.97
C GLY A 211 4.95 12.66 7.45
N LEU A 212 4.61 12.30 8.70
CA LEU A 212 4.87 11.00 9.31
C LEU A 212 3.79 9.95 9.04
N ILE A 213 2.52 10.33 9.02
CA ILE A 213 1.39 9.43 8.79
C ILE A 213 1.43 8.88 7.38
N MET A 214 1.61 9.73 6.38
CA MET A 214 1.46 9.37 4.97
C MET A 214 2.30 8.14 4.57
N PRO A 215 3.62 8.08 4.87
CA PRO A 215 4.42 6.91 4.52
C PRO A 215 4.05 5.61 5.25
N ALA A 216 3.46 5.70 6.45
CA ALA A 216 3.08 4.54 7.24
C ALA A 216 1.67 4.05 6.89
N TYR A 217 0.71 4.98 6.89
CA TYR A 217 -0.71 4.72 6.68
C TYR A 217 -1.02 4.31 5.25
N GLU A 218 -0.61 5.12 4.27
CA GLU A 218 -1.08 4.95 2.89
C GLU A 218 -0.74 3.59 2.32
N THR A 219 0.43 3.08 2.68
CA THR A 219 0.88 1.77 2.22
C THR A 219 0.26 0.64 3.03
N LEU A 220 0.03 0.81 4.33
CA LEU A 220 -0.43 -0.24 5.22
C LEU A 220 -1.87 -0.67 4.92
N TRP A 221 -2.80 0.28 4.79
CA TRP A 221 -4.22 -0.05 4.71
C TRP A 221 -4.56 -0.90 3.48
N ARG A 222 -3.88 -0.68 2.35
CA ARG A 222 -4.07 -1.47 1.12
C ARG A 222 -3.58 -2.89 1.30
N VAL A 223 -2.40 -3.09 1.90
CA VAL A 223 -1.86 -4.44 2.12
C VAL A 223 -2.75 -5.20 3.09
N VAL A 224 -3.23 -4.56 4.16
CA VAL A 224 -4.18 -5.16 5.11
C VAL A 224 -5.48 -5.55 4.41
N LEU A 225 -6.09 -4.63 3.65
CA LEU A 225 -7.35 -4.89 2.94
C LEU A 225 -7.21 -6.02 1.91
N LEU A 226 -6.22 -5.94 1.03
CA LEU A 226 -6.03 -6.93 -0.03
C LEU A 226 -5.67 -8.30 0.53
N THR A 227 -4.85 -8.35 1.59
CA THR A 227 -4.52 -9.61 2.27
C THR A 227 -5.77 -10.22 2.90
N TYR A 228 -6.54 -9.42 3.66
CA TYR A 228 -7.79 -9.88 4.24
C TYR A 228 -8.73 -10.44 3.17
N VAL A 229 -8.97 -9.67 2.11
CA VAL A 229 -9.88 -10.08 1.04
C VAL A 229 -9.37 -11.34 0.33
N HIS A 230 -8.06 -11.45 0.08
CA HIS A 230 -7.46 -12.63 -0.54
C HIS A 230 -7.77 -13.88 0.28
N VAL A 231 -7.33 -13.91 1.53
CA VAL A 231 -7.39 -15.12 2.34
C VAL A 231 -8.82 -15.45 2.81
N ALA A 232 -9.71 -14.46 2.85
CA ALA A 232 -11.10 -14.66 3.27
C ALA A 232 -12.06 -15.01 2.12
N PHE A 233 -11.82 -14.50 0.90
CA PHE A 233 -12.80 -14.57 -0.20
C PHE A 233 -12.26 -15.13 -1.52
N ARG A 234 -10.94 -15.25 -1.68
CA ARG A 234 -10.32 -15.74 -2.91
C ARG A 234 -9.91 -17.21 -2.76
N HIS A 235 -9.38 -17.80 -3.83
CA HIS A 235 -8.89 -19.17 -3.78
C HIS A 235 -7.62 -19.25 -2.94
N VAL A 236 -7.61 -20.12 -1.94
CA VAL A 236 -6.42 -20.54 -1.20
C VAL A 236 -6.46 -22.06 -1.03
N ASP A 237 -5.29 -22.70 -1.10
CA ASP A 237 -5.14 -24.14 -0.84
C ASP A 237 -5.42 -24.49 0.63
N LEU A 238 -5.52 -25.80 0.93
CA LEU A 238 -5.87 -26.28 2.28
C LEU A 238 -4.78 -25.94 3.31
N GLU A 239 -3.50 -26.10 2.94
CA GLU A 239 -2.36 -25.82 3.82
C GLU A 239 -2.32 -24.34 4.23
N THR A 240 -2.45 -23.44 3.24
CA THR A 240 -2.54 -22.00 3.45
C THR A 240 -3.72 -21.65 4.33
N ARG A 241 -4.86 -22.30 4.13
CA ARG A 241 -6.05 -22.05 4.93
C ARG A 241 -5.85 -22.45 6.39
N ASP A 242 -5.26 -23.60 6.66
CA ASP A 242 -4.97 -24.05 8.01
C ASP A 242 -3.95 -23.13 8.69
N LEU A 243 -2.92 -22.70 7.95
CA LEU A 243 -1.96 -21.69 8.41
C LEU A 243 -2.66 -20.36 8.75
N VAL A 244 -3.59 -19.89 7.91
CA VAL A 244 -4.35 -18.65 8.18
C VAL A 244 -5.17 -18.80 9.47
N ARG A 245 -5.84 -19.93 9.69
CA ARG A 245 -6.59 -20.21 10.93
C ARG A 245 -5.68 -20.16 12.16
N GLU A 246 -4.52 -20.81 12.08
CA GLU A 246 -3.52 -20.78 13.14
C GLU A 246 -3.03 -19.35 13.42
N VAL A 247 -2.76 -18.56 12.37
CA VAL A 247 -2.37 -17.16 12.51
C VAL A 247 -3.43 -16.36 13.24
N VAL A 248 -4.72 -16.44 12.87
CA VAL A 248 -5.74 -15.67 13.61
C VAL A 248 -5.87 -16.15 15.04
N ASP A 249 -5.77 -17.45 15.30
CA ASP A 249 -5.88 -18.02 16.64
C ASP A 249 -4.74 -17.56 17.56
N VAL A 250 -3.49 -17.68 17.10
CA VAL A 250 -2.29 -17.21 17.81
C VAL A 250 -2.35 -15.70 18.07
N VAL A 251 -2.73 -14.91 17.07
CA VAL A 251 -2.77 -13.45 17.19
C VAL A 251 -3.91 -12.99 18.10
N SER A 252 -5.11 -13.58 17.97
CA SER A 252 -6.27 -13.22 18.77
C SER A 252 -6.11 -13.63 20.24
N ARG A 253 -5.58 -14.84 20.53
CA ARG A 253 -5.30 -15.28 21.92
C ARG A 253 -4.33 -14.37 22.65
N ASN A 254 -3.39 -13.78 21.91
CA ASN A 254 -2.40 -12.85 22.48
C ASN A 254 -2.90 -11.40 22.53
N GLY A 255 -4.10 -11.10 22.00
CA GLY A 255 -4.59 -9.74 21.84
C GLY A 255 -3.64 -8.91 20.97
N GLY A 256 -3.34 -9.43 19.77
CA GLY A 256 -2.38 -8.85 18.82
C GLY A 256 -0.99 -9.51 18.88
N CYS A 257 -0.17 -9.21 17.87
CA CYS A 257 1.22 -9.66 17.83
C CYS A 257 2.09 -8.80 18.79
N ARG A 258 3.04 -9.42 19.50
CA ARG A 258 3.90 -8.78 20.52
C ARG A 258 5.37 -9.15 20.31
N GLY A 259 6.27 -8.45 21.02
CA GLY A 259 7.68 -8.84 21.09
C GLY A 259 8.50 -8.49 19.85
N ALA A 260 9.81 -8.75 19.86
CA ALA A 260 10.71 -8.53 18.71
C ALA A 260 10.36 -9.42 17.49
N ARG A 261 10.95 -9.19 16.31
CA ARG A 261 10.71 -10.07 15.13
C ARG A 261 11.08 -11.52 15.41
N SER A 262 12.20 -11.75 16.11
CA SER A 262 12.63 -13.08 16.55
C SER A 262 11.64 -13.76 17.49
N GLU A 263 10.70 -13.01 18.05
CA GLU A 263 9.65 -13.49 18.96
C GLU A 263 8.31 -13.65 18.23
N LEU A 264 8.19 -13.24 16.96
CA LEU A 264 7.01 -13.53 16.16
C LEU A 264 6.97 -15.02 15.83
N HIS A 265 5.79 -15.61 15.99
CA HIS A 265 5.53 -16.97 15.56
C HIS A 265 5.86 -17.14 14.07
N LEU A 266 6.55 -18.22 13.70
CA LEU A 266 7.06 -18.42 12.33
C LEU A 266 5.98 -18.27 11.27
N ASN A 267 4.81 -18.89 11.48
CA ASN A 267 3.69 -18.81 10.54
C ASN A 267 3.10 -17.39 10.45
N VAL A 268 3.20 -16.59 11.51
CA VAL A 268 2.78 -15.18 11.50
C VAL A 268 3.75 -14.33 10.67
N ASP A 269 5.06 -14.54 10.82
CA ASP A 269 6.07 -13.84 10.00
C ASP A 269 5.92 -14.23 8.52
N ASN A 270 5.81 -15.53 8.22
CA ASN A 270 5.64 -16.02 6.85
C ASN A 270 4.35 -15.54 6.19
N PHE A 271 3.24 -15.51 6.94
CA PHE A 271 1.97 -14.93 6.48
C PHE A 271 2.13 -13.47 6.06
N ALA A 272 2.77 -12.66 6.91
CA ALA A 272 2.96 -11.25 6.60
C ALA A 272 3.98 -11.01 5.48
N ARG A 273 5.00 -11.88 5.33
CA ARG A 273 5.94 -11.83 4.21
C ARG A 273 5.24 -12.12 2.89
N GLU A 274 4.31 -13.07 2.87
CA GLU A 274 3.52 -13.36 1.67
C GLU A 274 2.54 -12.25 1.33
N ALA A 275 1.92 -11.63 2.33
CA ALA A 275 1.14 -10.40 2.14
C ALA A 275 1.97 -9.30 1.47
N LEU A 276 3.18 -9.07 1.94
CA LEU A 276 4.09 -8.05 1.41
C LEU A 276 4.65 -8.40 0.02
N ARG A 277 4.78 -9.68 -0.32
CA ARG A 277 5.19 -10.13 -1.66
C ARG A 277 4.04 -9.98 -2.64
N LEU A 278 2.87 -10.55 -2.33
CA LEU A 278 1.76 -10.56 -3.26
C LEU A 278 1.12 -9.17 -3.41
N TYR A 279 1.10 -8.39 -2.33
CA TYR A 279 0.57 -7.03 -2.29
C TYR A 279 1.65 -6.04 -1.83
N PRO A 280 2.67 -5.75 -2.66
CA PRO A 280 3.77 -4.90 -2.25
C PRO A 280 3.27 -3.48 -1.96
N PRO A 281 3.50 -2.94 -0.75
CA PRO A 281 2.98 -1.63 -0.37
C PRO A 281 3.54 -0.51 -1.27
N THR A 282 4.78 -0.66 -1.72
CA THR A 282 5.43 0.18 -2.73
C THR A 282 5.69 -0.65 -3.98
N LYS A 283 4.80 -0.56 -4.96
CA LYS A 283 4.94 -1.28 -6.24
C LYS A 283 6.12 -0.83 -7.08
N ARG A 284 6.40 0.48 -7.05
CA ARG A 284 7.40 1.14 -7.90
C ARG A 284 8.21 2.14 -7.08
N ILE A 285 9.54 2.08 -7.20
CA ILE A 285 10.47 2.97 -6.52
C ILE A 285 11.10 3.89 -7.56
N TYR A 286 10.61 5.12 -7.66
CA TYR A 286 11.05 6.11 -8.65
C TYR A 286 12.34 6.83 -8.25
N ARG A 287 13.18 7.09 -9.25
CA ARG A 287 14.38 7.95 -9.16
C ARG A 287 14.41 8.85 -10.39
N ALA A 288 14.78 10.12 -10.21
CA ALA A 288 14.98 11.02 -11.33
C ALA A 288 16.18 11.95 -11.12
N SER A 289 17.03 12.04 -12.14
CA SER A 289 17.94 13.16 -12.37
C SER A 289 17.34 14.10 -13.42
N ASP A 290 18.08 15.15 -13.79
CA ASP A 290 17.69 16.09 -14.85
C ASP A 290 17.55 15.43 -16.22
N THR A 291 18.22 14.31 -16.45
CA THR A 291 18.31 13.63 -17.76
C THR A 291 17.63 12.26 -17.80
N LEU A 292 17.34 11.66 -16.65
CA LEU A 292 16.82 10.29 -16.59
C LEU A 292 15.81 10.12 -15.46
N LYS A 293 14.64 9.58 -15.79
CA LYS A 293 13.61 9.15 -14.84
C LYS A 293 13.33 7.67 -15.02
N VAL A 294 13.60 6.87 -13.99
CA VAL A 294 13.37 5.41 -13.98
C VAL A 294 12.72 4.96 -12.69
N ALA A 295 12.17 3.75 -12.69
CA ALA A 295 11.62 3.12 -11.51
C ALA A 295 12.08 1.67 -11.41
N ALA A 296 12.38 1.24 -10.18
CA ALA A 296 12.41 -0.18 -9.87
C ALA A 296 10.96 -0.68 -9.78
N ASP A 297 10.62 -1.74 -10.52
CA ASP A 297 9.30 -2.37 -10.51
C ASP A 297 9.30 -3.56 -9.55
N VAL A 298 8.96 -3.28 -8.29
CA VAL A 298 8.92 -4.25 -7.18
C VAL A 298 7.82 -5.28 -7.43
N GLU A 299 6.65 -4.82 -7.87
CA GLU A 299 5.48 -5.66 -8.15
C GLU A 299 5.79 -6.68 -9.25
N SER A 300 6.43 -6.25 -10.34
CA SER A 300 6.82 -7.15 -11.42
C SER A 300 7.80 -8.21 -10.96
N LEU A 301 8.80 -7.86 -10.13
CA LEU A 301 9.72 -8.86 -9.56
C LEU A 301 9.03 -9.81 -8.58
N HIS A 302 8.04 -9.33 -7.84
CA HIS A 302 7.30 -10.14 -6.86
C HIS A 302 6.30 -11.08 -7.50
N HIS A 303 5.85 -10.79 -8.72
CA HIS A 303 4.89 -11.60 -9.48
C HIS A 303 5.52 -12.35 -10.65
N ASP A 304 6.84 -12.25 -10.86
CA ASP A 304 7.53 -12.95 -11.94
C ASP A 304 7.52 -14.46 -11.72
N GLU A 305 6.81 -15.20 -12.57
CA GLU A 305 6.70 -16.66 -12.51
C GLU A 305 8.06 -17.35 -12.72
N ARG A 306 9.04 -16.69 -13.35
CA ARG A 306 10.41 -17.21 -13.46
C ARG A 306 11.14 -17.23 -12.10
N ILE A 307 10.72 -16.38 -11.16
CA ILE A 307 11.29 -16.24 -9.81
C ILE A 307 10.44 -17.01 -8.79
N TRP A 308 9.13 -16.85 -8.86
CA TRP A 308 8.20 -17.35 -7.84
C TRP A 308 7.45 -18.62 -8.25
N GLY A 309 7.64 -19.10 -9.48
CA GLY A 309 6.95 -20.27 -10.02
C GLY A 309 5.57 -19.93 -10.60
N THR A 310 4.88 -20.93 -11.14
CA THR A 310 3.53 -20.79 -11.72
C THR A 310 2.46 -20.36 -10.72
N ASP A 311 2.77 -20.41 -9.42
CA ASP A 311 1.90 -19.99 -8.32
C ASP A 311 2.21 -18.57 -7.83
N ALA A 312 2.94 -17.76 -8.61
CA ALA A 312 3.36 -16.41 -8.22
C ALA A 312 2.20 -15.49 -7.79
N PHE A 313 1.00 -15.70 -8.34
CA PHE A 313 -0.21 -14.93 -8.00
C PHE A 313 -1.04 -15.57 -6.87
N GLU A 314 -0.66 -16.74 -6.37
CA GLU A 314 -1.31 -17.40 -5.23
C GLU A 314 -0.71 -16.91 -3.91
N PHE A 315 -1.57 -16.72 -2.91
CA PHE A 315 -1.12 -16.43 -1.55
C PHE A 315 -0.68 -17.73 -0.87
N ARG A 316 0.63 -18.00 -0.80
CA ARG A 316 1.19 -19.23 -0.20
C ARG A 316 2.32 -18.91 0.79
N PRO A 317 2.01 -18.69 2.07
CA PRO A 317 3.00 -18.36 3.10
C PRO A 317 4.10 -19.42 3.28
N GLY A 318 3.79 -20.69 3.00
CA GLY A 318 4.74 -21.80 3.10
C GLY A 318 6.02 -21.62 2.27
N ARG A 319 5.98 -20.81 1.18
CA ARG A 319 7.16 -20.54 0.35
C ARG A 319 8.33 -19.92 1.13
N PHE A 320 8.03 -19.21 2.21
CA PHE A 320 9.05 -18.55 3.03
C PHE A 320 9.80 -19.47 4.00
N ALA A 321 9.43 -20.76 4.06
CA ALA A 321 10.20 -21.77 4.76
C ALA A 321 11.56 -22.05 4.09
N ALA A 322 11.62 -21.98 2.76
CA ALA A 322 12.84 -22.18 1.99
C ALA A 322 12.79 -21.40 0.68
N LEU A 323 13.45 -20.24 0.63
CA LEU A 323 13.56 -19.42 -0.57
C LEU A 323 14.79 -19.77 -1.39
N THR A 324 14.68 -19.67 -2.72
CA THR A 324 15.85 -19.64 -3.61
C THR A 324 16.61 -18.31 -3.46
N GLN A 325 17.84 -18.25 -3.98
CA GLN A 325 18.62 -17.01 -3.98
C GLN A 325 17.91 -15.90 -4.77
N ASP A 326 17.35 -16.22 -5.94
CA ASP A 326 16.60 -15.25 -6.76
C ASP A 326 15.36 -14.71 -6.02
N GLN A 327 14.63 -15.57 -5.30
CA GLN A 327 13.49 -15.16 -4.48
C GLN A 327 13.93 -14.25 -3.32
N CYS A 328 15.02 -14.59 -2.63
CA CYS A 328 15.61 -13.73 -1.62
C CYS A 328 15.99 -12.36 -2.18
N ASP A 329 16.61 -12.32 -3.35
CA ASP A 329 17.08 -11.09 -3.97
C ASP A 329 15.96 -10.23 -4.58
N ALA A 330 14.90 -10.86 -5.08
CA ALA A 330 13.71 -10.17 -5.59
C ALA A 330 12.81 -9.62 -4.48
N TYR A 331 12.83 -10.21 -3.28
CA TYR A 331 11.98 -9.82 -2.16
C TYR A 331 12.43 -8.49 -1.51
N MET A 332 11.98 -7.37 -2.07
CA MET A 332 12.25 -6.01 -1.56
C MET A 332 11.01 -5.15 -1.22
N PRO A 333 10.01 -5.64 -0.47
CA PRO A 333 8.79 -4.86 -0.15
C PRO A 333 9.08 -3.60 0.70
N PHE A 334 10.25 -3.56 1.34
CA PHE A 334 10.72 -2.44 2.16
C PHE A 334 11.85 -1.66 1.49
N GLY A 335 12.10 -1.84 0.18
CA GLY A 335 13.28 -1.33 -0.50
C GLY A 335 14.54 -2.12 -0.13
N VAL A 336 15.71 -1.57 -0.47
CA VAL A 336 17.01 -2.26 -0.34
C VAL A 336 18.12 -1.33 0.17
N GLY A 337 19.12 -1.94 0.82
CA GLY A 337 20.35 -1.27 1.25
C GLY A 337 20.13 -0.20 2.33
N LYS A 338 20.95 0.85 2.31
CA LYS A 338 20.98 1.92 3.34
C LYS A 338 19.72 2.78 3.41
N ASN A 339 18.80 2.62 2.45
CA ASN A 339 17.54 3.39 2.38
C ASN A 339 16.32 2.46 2.54
N ALA A 340 16.52 1.25 3.06
CA ALA A 340 15.42 0.36 3.39
C ALA A 340 14.52 0.96 4.47
N CYS A 341 13.24 0.62 4.43
CA CYS A 341 12.24 1.09 5.36
C CYS A 341 12.64 0.74 6.81
N PRO A 342 12.59 1.70 7.75
CA PRO A 342 12.82 1.43 9.16
C PRO A 342 11.95 0.31 9.75
N ALA A 343 10.76 0.06 9.17
CA ALA A 343 9.82 -0.94 9.64
C ALA A 343 10.11 -2.38 9.16
N ALA A 344 11.18 -2.60 8.38
CA ALA A 344 11.49 -3.90 7.76
C ALA A 344 11.78 -5.02 8.77
N ASN A 345 12.21 -4.67 9.98
CA ASN A 345 12.57 -5.62 11.03
C ASN A 345 11.35 -6.06 11.86
N GLY A 346 10.31 -6.54 11.18
CA GLY A 346 9.12 -7.16 11.77
C GLY A 346 8.02 -6.20 12.22
N PHE A 347 8.28 -4.89 12.31
CA PHE A 347 7.25 -3.90 12.67
C PHE A 347 6.08 -3.91 11.67
N GLY A 348 6.39 -3.87 10.36
CA GLY A 348 5.37 -3.97 9.31
C GLY A 348 4.62 -5.31 9.35
N ASN A 349 5.35 -6.41 9.56
CA ASN A 349 4.77 -7.75 9.63
C ASN A 349 3.76 -7.87 10.78
N ARG A 350 4.11 -7.29 11.94
CA ARG A 350 3.27 -7.24 13.12
C ARG A 350 1.97 -6.46 12.89
N ALA A 351 2.07 -5.29 12.24
CA ALA A 351 0.91 -4.48 11.90
C ALA A 351 -0.04 -5.23 10.95
N ILE A 352 0.50 -5.81 9.88
CA ILE A 352 -0.28 -6.56 8.88
C ILE A 352 -0.97 -7.75 9.52
N ALA A 353 -0.22 -8.61 10.21
CA ALA A 353 -0.80 -9.81 10.82
C ALA A 353 -1.87 -9.48 11.88
N SER A 354 -1.62 -8.47 12.73
CA SER A 354 -2.58 -8.06 13.76
C SER A 354 -3.88 -7.53 13.17
N LEU A 355 -3.78 -6.64 12.18
CA LEU A 355 -4.96 -6.00 11.59
C LEU A 355 -5.74 -6.98 10.70
N VAL A 356 -5.07 -7.86 9.96
CA VAL A 356 -5.76 -8.88 9.15
C VAL A 356 -6.40 -9.94 10.03
N ALA A 357 -5.73 -10.42 11.09
CA ALA A 357 -6.33 -11.35 12.05
C ALA A 357 -7.56 -10.76 12.74
N LEU A 358 -7.52 -9.46 13.06
CA LEU A 358 -8.68 -8.75 13.60
C LEU A 358 -9.83 -8.71 12.59
N LEU A 359 -9.57 -8.33 11.33
CA LEU A 359 -10.60 -8.32 10.29
C LEU A 359 -11.21 -9.73 10.09
N LEU A 360 -10.39 -10.77 10.03
CA LEU A 360 -10.86 -12.17 9.94
C LEU A 360 -11.74 -12.54 11.13
N SER A 361 -11.33 -12.18 12.35
CA SER A 361 -12.06 -12.51 13.58
C SER A 361 -13.37 -11.73 13.71
N ARG A 362 -13.46 -10.52 13.15
CA ARG A 362 -14.60 -9.60 13.31
C ARG A 362 -15.58 -9.63 12.14
N LEU A 363 -15.09 -9.85 10.93
CA LEU A 363 -15.88 -9.81 9.69
C LEU A 363 -16.04 -11.20 9.05
N GLY A 364 -15.23 -12.18 9.47
CA GLY A 364 -15.32 -13.54 8.98
C GLY A 364 -14.76 -13.72 7.56
N SER A 365 -15.11 -14.86 6.97
CA SER A 365 -14.69 -15.32 5.66
C SER A 365 -15.84 -16.01 4.94
N ARG A 366 -15.60 -16.54 3.73
CA ARG A 366 -16.61 -17.37 3.04
C ARG A 366 -17.07 -18.58 3.86
N GLU A 367 -16.17 -19.16 4.65
CA GLU A 367 -16.44 -20.33 5.50
C GLU A 367 -17.40 -19.99 6.65
N SER A 368 -17.34 -18.76 7.15
CA SER A 368 -18.28 -18.25 8.17
C SER A 368 -19.56 -17.66 7.56
N GLY A 369 -19.81 -17.85 6.27
CA GLY A 369 -20.99 -17.34 5.57
C GLY A 369 -20.88 -15.89 5.08
N ALA A 370 -19.80 -15.16 5.35
CA ALA A 370 -19.63 -13.80 4.84
C ALA A 370 -19.46 -13.80 3.31
N ARG A 371 -19.86 -12.70 2.67
CA ARG A 371 -19.76 -12.50 1.22
C ARG A 371 -19.22 -11.10 0.92
N VAL A 372 -18.52 -10.97 -0.22
CA VAL A 372 -18.05 -9.70 -0.75
C VAL A 372 -18.54 -9.57 -2.18
N CYS A 373 -19.07 -8.40 -2.51
CA CYS A 373 -19.38 -7.96 -3.86
C CYS A 373 -18.35 -6.92 -4.28
N PHE A 374 -17.57 -7.25 -5.31
CA PHE A 374 -16.55 -6.39 -5.89
C PHE A 374 -17.14 -5.38 -6.89
N GLY A 375 -18.35 -5.62 -7.40
CA GLY A 375 -18.99 -4.76 -8.39
C GLY A 375 -18.39 -4.90 -9.80
N ALA A 376 -17.68 -6.00 -10.04
CA ALA A 376 -17.03 -6.35 -11.30
C ALA A 376 -17.23 -7.85 -11.57
N SER A 377 -18.01 -8.18 -12.60
CA SER A 377 -18.53 -9.54 -12.84
C SER A 377 -17.46 -10.63 -12.97
N GLY A 378 -16.23 -10.28 -13.35
CA GLY A 378 -15.11 -11.22 -13.39
C GLY A 378 -14.62 -11.60 -11.99
N LEU A 379 -14.39 -10.61 -11.12
CA LEU A 379 -13.92 -10.81 -9.74
C LEU A 379 -14.96 -11.53 -8.89
N ASP A 380 -16.24 -11.23 -9.08
CA ASP A 380 -17.33 -11.86 -8.32
C ASP A 380 -17.55 -13.35 -8.68
N ARG A 381 -17.18 -13.78 -9.89
CA ARG A 381 -17.43 -15.15 -10.39
C ARG A 381 -16.23 -16.09 -10.25
N ASP A 382 -15.02 -15.58 -10.47
CA ASP A 382 -13.82 -16.39 -10.44
C ASP A 382 -12.92 -15.96 -9.30
N THR A 383 -12.69 -16.86 -8.35
CA THR A 383 -11.91 -16.61 -7.13
C THR A 383 -10.40 -16.67 -7.35
N LYS A 384 -9.95 -17.10 -8.54
CA LYS A 384 -8.53 -17.17 -8.94
C LYS A 384 -8.06 -15.92 -9.67
N VAL A 385 -8.97 -15.07 -10.16
CA VAL A 385 -8.60 -13.78 -10.76
C VAL A 385 -7.84 -12.94 -9.72
N PRO A 386 -6.64 -12.43 -10.03
CA PRO A 386 -5.88 -11.57 -9.14
C PRO A 386 -6.69 -10.34 -8.73
N LEU A 387 -6.59 -9.95 -7.46
CA LEU A 387 -7.23 -8.73 -6.99
C LEU A 387 -6.58 -7.50 -7.64
N PRO A 388 -7.37 -6.51 -8.05
CA PRO A 388 -6.82 -5.25 -8.52
C PRO A 388 -6.19 -4.51 -7.33
N THR A 389 -5.12 -3.78 -7.60
CA THR A 389 -4.24 -3.22 -6.55
C THR A 389 -4.07 -1.71 -6.69
N GLY A 390 -4.82 -1.05 -7.57
CA GLY A 390 -4.94 0.40 -7.69
C GLY A 390 -5.60 1.02 -6.46
N ARG A 391 -5.64 2.36 -6.40
CA ARG A 391 -6.08 3.08 -5.19
C ARG A 391 -7.59 3.29 -5.14
N ASP A 392 -8.21 3.23 -6.30
CA ASP A 392 -9.62 3.44 -6.62
C ASP A 392 -10.31 2.12 -6.98
N ASP A 393 -9.54 1.05 -7.24
CA ASP A 393 -10.07 -0.27 -7.62
C ASP A 393 -10.90 -0.94 -6.52
N MET A 394 -10.68 -0.54 -5.26
CA MET A 394 -11.35 -1.08 -4.07
C MET A 394 -12.55 -0.22 -3.65
N ASP A 395 -12.79 0.90 -4.33
CA ASP A 395 -13.93 1.76 -4.04
C ASP A 395 -15.23 1.05 -4.43
N GLY A 396 -16.18 1.03 -3.51
CA GLY A 396 -17.44 0.29 -3.69
C GLY A 396 -17.39 -1.21 -3.39
N TRP A 397 -16.32 -1.75 -2.82
CA TRP A 397 -16.33 -3.13 -2.31
C TRP A 397 -17.24 -3.24 -1.08
N VAL A 398 -18.30 -4.04 -1.22
CA VAL A 398 -19.33 -4.18 -0.19
C VAL A 398 -19.35 -5.61 0.34
N MET A 399 -19.37 -5.74 1.65
CA MET A 399 -19.53 -7.00 2.36
C MET A 399 -20.92 -7.15 2.96
N SER A 400 -21.41 -8.38 3.02
CA SER A 400 -22.47 -8.81 3.95
C SER A 400 -21.95 -9.87 4.91
N LEU A 401 -22.33 -9.74 6.17
CA LEU A 401 -22.12 -10.78 7.18
C LEU A 401 -23.28 -11.78 7.06
N GLY A 402 -22.98 -13.09 6.95
CA GLY A 402 -24.01 -14.12 6.80
C GLY A 402 -24.94 -14.17 8.01
N GLY A 403 -26.25 -14.13 7.77
CA GLY A 403 -27.27 -14.64 8.69
C GLY A 403 -27.47 -16.13 8.45
N MET A 404 -27.93 -16.87 9.45
CA MET A 404 -28.04 -18.34 9.42
C MET A 404 -29.11 -18.87 8.42
N ASP A 405 -29.77 -18.01 7.63
CA ASP A 405 -30.94 -18.36 6.82
C ASP A 405 -30.94 -17.89 5.34
N ASP A 406 -29.86 -17.32 4.78
CA ASP A 406 -29.85 -16.93 3.36
C ASP A 406 -29.47 -18.12 2.45
N VAL A 407 -30.42 -19.05 2.31
CA VAL A 407 -30.56 -19.86 1.09
C VAL A 407 -31.04 -18.91 -0.01
N GLU A 408 -30.21 -18.77 -1.04
CA GLU A 408 -30.37 -17.99 -2.27
C GLU A 408 -31.78 -17.44 -2.59
N PRO A 409 -31.87 -16.18 -3.02
CA PRO A 409 -32.10 -16.01 -4.44
C PRO A 409 -31.23 -14.92 -5.08
N ARG A 410 -30.96 -15.11 -6.37
CA ARG A 410 -30.42 -14.13 -7.32
C ARG A 410 -31.03 -12.74 -7.09
N MET A 411 -30.33 -11.86 -6.40
CA MET A 411 -30.61 -10.42 -6.45
C MET A 411 -29.50 -9.71 -7.22
N GLU A 412 -29.90 -8.97 -8.23
CA GLU A 412 -29.03 -8.08 -8.98
C GLU A 412 -28.35 -7.08 -8.02
N TRP A 413 -27.04 -7.20 -7.87
CA TRP A 413 -26.21 -6.25 -7.14
C TRP A 413 -26.07 -4.97 -7.98
N LYS A 414 -27.00 -4.03 -7.85
CA LYS A 414 -26.82 -2.68 -8.40
C LYS A 414 -25.94 -1.84 -7.47
N LYS A 415 -24.96 -1.15 -8.07
CA LYS A 415 -24.11 -0.16 -7.40
C LYS A 415 -24.98 0.91 -6.75
N VAL A 416 -24.72 1.22 -5.47
CA VAL A 416 -25.31 2.35 -4.73
C VAL A 416 -24.43 3.56 -4.94
#